data_AF-A0A7Z9WYJ7-F1
#
_entry.id   AF-A0A7Z9WYJ7-F1
#
_cell.length_a   1.000
_cell.length_b   1.000
_cell.length_c   1.000
_cell.angle_alpha   90.00
_cell.angle_beta   90.00
_cell.angle_gamma   90.00
#
_symmetry.space_group_name_H-M   'P 1'
#
loop_
_entity.id
_entity.type
_entity.pdbx_description
1 polymer ?
#
loop_
_entity_poly.entity_id
_entity_poly.type
_entity_poly.pdbx_seq_one_letter_code
_entity_poly.pdbx_strand_id
1 'polypeptide(L)'
;MDIYRTFLAIILSFLILIGYQYFFVGFGPAEAPVEDGVAQTETVETDTSVPEKVEIAEIAATPTVQSEAAKNMTRPDRDARTVIVDTDLYTASLSEDGGSIQSYVLKDYKETSDADSLGMQMVKVDGKEGFPLEFSWGSVAPAATFYDAAG
;
A
#
# COMPACT_ATOMS: atom_id res chain seq x y z
N MET A 1 6.08 51.27 -21.08
CA MET A 1 4.76 50.59 -21.15
C MET A 1 4.59 49.59 -20.00
N ASP A 2 5.42 49.70 -18.96
CA ASP A 2 5.74 48.59 -18.06
C ASP A 2 4.96 48.67 -16.76
N ILE A 3 4.58 49.88 -16.35
CA ILE A 3 3.75 50.12 -15.16
C ILE A 3 2.40 49.38 -15.23
N TYR A 4 1.80 49.30 -16.42
CA TYR A 4 0.53 48.60 -16.64
C TYR A 4 0.68 47.09 -16.46
N ARG A 5 1.81 46.51 -16.87
CA ARG A 5 2.11 45.09 -16.71
C ARG A 5 2.40 44.75 -15.26
N THR A 6 3.15 45.61 -14.56
CA THR A 6 3.42 45.48 -13.13
C THR A 6 2.13 45.57 -12.31
N PHE A 7 1.27 46.54 -12.62
CA PHE A 7 -0.01 46.71 -11.92
C PHE A 7 -0.96 45.52 -12.17
N LEU A 8 -1.01 45.03 -13.40
CA LEU A 8 -1.77 43.83 -13.74
C LEU A 8 -1.27 42.61 -12.96
N ALA A 9 0.05 42.42 -12.86
CA ALA A 9 0.65 41.31 -12.11
C ALA A 9 0.33 41.38 -10.61
N ILE A 10 0.32 42.58 -10.02
CA ILE A 10 -0.05 42.78 -8.60
C ILE A 10 -1.51 42.38 -8.37
N ILE A 11 -2.44 42.84 -9.21
CA ILE A 11 -3.86 42.48 -9.11
C ILE A 11 -4.04 40.96 -9.25
N LEU A 12 -3.35 40.35 -10.21
CA LEU A 12 -3.47 38.93 -10.50
C LEU A 12 -2.92 38.07 -9.35
N SER A 13 -1.85 38.52 -8.69
CA SER A 13 -1.33 37.90 -7.46
C SER A 13 -2.36 37.93 -6.33
N PHE A 14 -3.01 39.08 -6.09
CA PHE A 14 -4.07 39.19 -5.08
C PHE A 14 -5.27 38.29 -5.40
N LEU A 15 -5.69 38.22 -6.67
CA LEU A 15 -6.78 37.35 -7.09
C LEU A 15 -6.49 35.86 -6.84
N ILE A 16 -5.25 35.42 -7.10
CA ILE A 16 -4.84 34.04 -6.82
C ILE A 16 -4.88 33.75 -5.32
N LEU A 17 -4.35 34.65 -4.49
CA LEU A 17 -4.36 34.47 -3.03
C LEU A 17 -5.79 34.46 -2.46
N ILE A 18 -6.65 35.37 -2.91
CA ILE A 18 -8.06 35.43 -2.47
C ILE A 18 -8.81 34.19 -2.94
N GLY A 19 -8.60 33.77 -4.19
CA GLY A 19 -9.18 32.54 -4.73
C GLY A 19 -8.74 31.32 -3.93
N TYR A 20 -7.45 31.18 -3.65
CA TYR A 20 -6.94 30.07 -2.85
C TYR A 20 -7.53 30.06 -1.43
N GLN A 21 -7.58 31.21 -0.74
CA GLN A 21 -8.23 31.31 0.57
C GLN A 21 -9.72 30.95 0.51
N TYR A 22 -10.44 31.37 -0.54
CA TYR A 22 -11.86 31.08 -0.70
C TYR A 22 -12.14 29.60 -0.98
N PHE A 23 -11.36 28.96 -1.84
CA PHE A 23 -11.59 27.58 -2.26
C PHE A 23 -10.97 26.53 -1.32
N PHE A 24 -9.83 26.81 -0.67
CA PHE A 24 -9.06 25.79 0.05
C PHE A 24 -8.96 26.01 1.57
N VAL A 25 -8.84 27.26 2.03
CA VAL A 25 -8.60 27.54 3.46
C VAL A 25 -9.90 27.87 4.20
N GLY A 26 -10.88 28.45 3.49
CA GLY A 26 -12.07 29.00 4.11
C GLY A 26 -11.74 30.25 4.94
N PHE A 27 -12.69 31.17 5.07
CA PHE A 27 -12.54 32.34 5.95
C PHE A 27 -12.82 32.00 7.43
N GLY A 28 -12.45 30.81 7.86
CA GLY A 28 -12.57 30.36 9.24
C GLY A 28 -11.41 30.91 10.10
N PRO A 29 -11.59 31.05 11.42
CA PRO A 29 -10.49 31.40 12.31
C PRO A 29 -9.41 30.31 12.25
N ALA A 30 -8.16 30.71 12.09
CA ALA A 30 -7.04 29.80 12.24
C ALA A 30 -7.08 29.20 13.66
N GLU A 31 -7.28 27.89 13.76
CA GLU A 31 -7.11 27.19 15.03
C GLU A 31 -5.65 27.37 15.47
N ALA A 32 -5.48 27.93 16.66
CA ALA A 32 -4.18 28.20 17.26
C ALA A 32 -3.41 26.88 17.44
N PRO A 33 -2.08 26.88 17.28
CA PRO A 33 -1.26 25.74 17.64
C PRO A 33 -1.42 25.45 19.14
N VAL A 34 -1.82 24.22 19.48
CA VAL A 34 -1.65 23.68 20.83
C VAL A 34 -0.14 23.48 21.05
N GLU A 35 0.48 24.46 21.70
CA GLU A 35 1.71 24.25 22.44
C GLU A 35 1.35 23.50 23.74
N ASP A 36 1.59 22.19 23.77
CA ASP A 36 1.65 21.45 25.03
C ASP A 36 3.07 20.92 25.26
N GLY A 37 3.79 21.67 26.11
CA GLY A 37 4.44 21.08 27.26
C GLY A 37 5.76 20.36 27.03
N VAL A 38 6.84 21.13 26.99
CA VAL A 38 8.17 20.63 27.36
C VAL A 38 8.23 20.43 28.88
N ALA A 39 8.88 19.33 29.27
CA ALA A 39 9.50 19.03 30.57
C ALA A 39 8.64 18.39 31.67
N GLN A 40 8.93 17.11 31.95
CA GLN A 40 9.39 16.77 33.30
C GLN A 40 10.42 15.63 33.25
N THR A 41 11.67 16.01 33.49
CA THR A 41 12.76 15.11 33.86
C THR A 41 12.50 14.69 35.31
N GLU A 42 12.28 13.41 35.56
CA GLU A 42 12.35 12.88 36.93
C GLU A 42 13.49 11.87 36.99
N THR A 43 14.60 12.36 37.54
CA THR A 43 15.70 11.56 38.07
C THR A 43 15.22 10.82 39.31
N VAL A 44 15.28 9.49 39.29
CA VAL A 44 15.31 8.67 40.52
C VAL A 44 16.59 7.85 40.47
N GLU A 45 17.50 8.15 41.41
CA GLU A 45 18.68 7.36 41.69
C GLU A 45 18.30 6.02 42.34
N THR A 46 18.84 4.96 41.73
CA THR A 46 19.41 3.74 42.32
C THR A 46 18.81 3.18 43.60
N ASP A 47 18.21 1.99 43.51
CA ASP A 47 18.61 0.93 44.43
C ASP A 47 18.74 -0.42 43.72
N THR A 48 19.76 -1.15 44.14
CA THR A 48 20.30 -2.34 43.52
C THR A 48 19.39 -3.53 43.81
N SER A 49 18.84 -4.15 42.76
CA SER A 49 18.71 -5.60 42.75
C SER A 49 18.93 -6.09 41.33
N VAL A 50 19.98 -6.88 41.16
CA VAL A 50 20.25 -7.64 39.95
C VAL A 50 19.25 -8.79 39.89
N PRO A 51 18.50 -8.95 38.79
CA PRO A 51 18.22 -10.28 38.30
C PRO A 51 19.11 -10.52 37.09
N GLU A 52 19.97 -11.52 37.28
CA GLU A 52 20.41 -12.50 36.31
C GLU A 52 20.40 -12.08 34.83
N LYS A 53 21.61 -12.03 34.27
CA LYS A 53 21.89 -12.14 32.84
C LYS A 53 20.91 -13.11 32.17
N VAL A 54 19.89 -12.56 31.51
CA VAL A 54 19.12 -13.32 30.53
C VAL A 54 20.10 -13.57 29.39
N GLU A 55 20.64 -14.78 29.38
CA GLU A 55 21.28 -15.37 28.24
C GLU A 55 20.30 -15.21 27.07
N ILE A 56 20.67 -14.35 26.11
CA ILE A 56 19.96 -14.25 24.84
C ILE A 56 20.20 -15.60 24.18
N ALA A 57 19.28 -16.54 24.42
CA ALA A 57 19.17 -17.72 23.61
C ALA A 57 18.96 -17.22 22.19
N GLU A 58 19.99 -17.43 21.38
CA GLU A 58 19.96 -17.29 19.95
C GLU A 58 18.69 -18.01 19.45
N ILE A 59 17.68 -17.24 19.02
CA ILE A 59 16.49 -17.79 18.37
C ILE A 59 16.91 -18.19 16.95
N ALA A 60 17.80 -19.16 16.86
CA ALA A 60 17.99 -20.00 15.69
C ALA A 60 17.00 -21.16 15.82
N ALA A 61 15.73 -20.84 15.67
CA ALA A 61 14.69 -21.84 15.47
C ALA A 61 13.75 -21.30 14.40
N THR A 62 14.11 -21.54 13.14
CA THR A 62 13.15 -21.50 12.04
C THR A 62 11.97 -22.40 12.45
N PRO A 63 10.74 -21.88 12.55
CA PRO A 63 9.62 -22.72 12.91
C PRO A 63 9.31 -23.59 11.69
N THR A 64 9.87 -24.80 11.66
CA THR A 64 9.44 -25.87 10.74
C THR A 64 8.14 -26.45 11.27
N VAL A 65 7.07 -25.64 11.25
CA VAL A 65 5.71 -26.13 11.40
C VAL A 65 5.26 -26.63 10.04
N GLN A 66 5.86 -27.73 9.57
CA GLN A 66 5.32 -28.43 8.42
C GLN A 66 4.06 -29.14 8.88
N SER A 67 2.92 -28.48 8.71
CA SER A 67 1.59 -29.07 8.90
C SER A 67 1.53 -30.41 8.15
N GLU A 68 0.98 -31.46 8.76
CA GLU A 68 0.76 -32.75 8.07
C GLU A 68 -0.09 -32.60 6.79
N ALA A 69 -0.86 -31.52 6.67
CA ALA A 69 -1.58 -31.17 5.44
C ALA A 69 -0.65 -30.75 4.27
N ALA A 70 0.53 -30.21 4.56
CA ALA A 70 1.51 -29.79 3.54
C ALA A 70 2.19 -30.99 2.86
N LYS A 71 2.36 -32.12 3.56
CA LYS A 71 3.00 -33.34 3.01
C LYS A 71 2.24 -33.99 1.85
N ASN A 72 0.98 -33.62 1.63
CA ASN A 72 0.11 -34.24 0.63
C ASN A 72 -0.31 -33.29 -0.51
N MET A 73 0.32 -32.11 -0.63
CA MET A 73 0.05 -31.17 -1.73
C MET A 73 1.04 -31.39 -2.86
N THR A 74 0.64 -32.16 -3.88
CA THR A 74 1.44 -32.39 -5.09
C THR A 74 1.03 -31.43 -6.20
N ARG A 75 2.01 -30.93 -6.97
CA ARG A 75 1.77 -30.10 -8.15
C ARG A 75 0.87 -30.82 -9.14
N PRO A 76 -0.24 -30.22 -9.57
CA PRO A 76 -1.04 -30.74 -10.66
C PRO A 76 -0.21 -30.81 -11.94
N ASP A 77 -0.33 -31.91 -12.71
CA ASP A 77 0.25 -32.05 -14.05
C ASP A 77 -0.59 -31.29 -15.09
N ARG A 78 -0.67 -29.98 -14.91
CA ARG A 78 -1.33 -29.02 -15.81
C ARG A 78 -0.78 -27.63 -15.56
N ASP A 79 -1.06 -26.71 -16.47
CA ASP A 79 -0.75 -25.31 -16.26
C ASP A 79 -1.69 -24.66 -15.23
N ALA A 80 -1.19 -23.57 -14.64
CA ALA A 80 -1.98 -22.73 -13.75
C ALA A 80 -3.14 -22.08 -14.50
N ARG A 81 -4.35 -22.24 -13.95
CA ARG A 81 -5.54 -21.63 -14.56
C ARG A 81 -5.66 -20.18 -14.09
N THR A 82 -6.20 -19.35 -14.96
CA THR A 82 -6.63 -18.01 -14.60
C THR A 82 -8.11 -18.05 -14.23
N VAL A 83 -8.45 -17.53 -13.05
CA VAL A 83 -9.81 -17.38 -12.55
C VAL A 83 -10.24 -15.94 -12.73
N ILE A 84 -11.37 -15.71 -13.40
CA ILE A 84 -11.94 -14.37 -13.57
C ILE A 84 -13.02 -14.17 -12.51
N VAL A 85 -12.89 -13.10 -11.73
CA VAL A 85 -13.87 -12.65 -10.76
C VAL A 85 -14.51 -11.40 -11.33
N ASP A 86 -15.77 -11.52 -11.74
CA ASP A 86 -16.57 -10.40 -12.25
C ASP A 86 -17.63 -10.02 -11.22
N THR A 87 -17.64 -8.75 -10.82
CA THR A 87 -18.56 -8.19 -9.82
C THR A 87 -19.17 -6.90 -10.35
N ASP A 88 -20.16 -6.33 -9.66
CA ASP A 88 -20.77 -5.08 -10.09
C ASP A 88 -19.77 -3.90 -10.11
N LEU A 89 -18.73 -3.92 -9.27
CA LEU A 89 -17.78 -2.80 -9.11
C LEU A 89 -16.44 -3.01 -9.82
N TYR A 90 -16.01 -4.26 -9.99
CA TYR A 90 -14.70 -4.56 -10.56
C TYR A 90 -14.66 -5.90 -11.29
N THR A 91 -13.65 -6.04 -12.14
CA THR A 91 -13.29 -7.29 -12.79
C THR A 91 -11.83 -7.58 -12.46
N ALA A 92 -11.55 -8.76 -11.91
CA ALA A 92 -10.22 -9.19 -11.53
C ALA A 92 -9.86 -10.53 -12.18
N SER A 93 -8.60 -10.71 -12.59
CA SER A 93 -8.06 -12.00 -13.01
C SER A 93 -7.02 -12.48 -12.01
N LEU A 94 -7.25 -13.66 -11.43
CA LEU A 94 -6.37 -14.31 -10.48
C LEU A 94 -5.69 -15.51 -11.12
N SER A 95 -4.39 -15.67 -10.92
CA SER A 95 -3.68 -16.90 -11.24
C SER A 95 -3.85 -17.91 -10.11
N GLU A 96 -4.08 -19.18 -10.45
CA GLU A 96 -3.93 -20.27 -9.49
C GLU A 96 -2.47 -20.46 -9.05
N ASP A 97 -1.51 -19.87 -9.78
CA ASP A 97 -0.10 -19.85 -9.40
C ASP A 97 0.15 -18.83 -8.27
N GLY A 98 0.09 -19.30 -7.02
CA GLY A 98 0.32 -18.47 -5.84
C GLY A 98 -0.77 -17.42 -5.56
N GLY A 99 -1.93 -17.51 -6.22
CA GLY A 99 -3.05 -16.59 -5.98
C GLY A 99 -2.80 -15.16 -6.47
N SER A 100 -1.89 -14.96 -7.44
CA SER A 100 -1.52 -13.63 -7.90
C SER A 100 -2.62 -12.93 -8.68
N ILE A 101 -2.81 -11.63 -8.46
CA ILE A 101 -3.75 -10.82 -9.26
C ILE A 101 -3.01 -10.31 -10.49
N GLN A 102 -3.44 -10.72 -11.67
CA GLN A 102 -2.84 -10.35 -12.96
C GLN A 102 -3.54 -9.14 -13.59
N SER A 103 -4.84 -8.97 -13.32
CA SER A 103 -5.59 -7.79 -13.76
C SER A 103 -6.61 -7.39 -12.69
N TYR A 104 -6.78 -6.08 -12.53
CA TYR A 104 -7.80 -5.50 -11.66
C TYR A 104 -8.33 -4.22 -12.30
N VAL A 105 -9.59 -4.26 -12.75
CA VAL A 105 -10.26 -3.18 -13.47
C VAL A 105 -11.45 -2.69 -12.64
N LEU A 106 -11.50 -1.39 -12.36
CA LEU A 106 -12.62 -0.76 -11.66
C LEU A 106 -13.63 -0.23 -12.69
N LYS A 107 -14.89 -0.61 -12.52
CA LYS A 107 -15.96 -0.27 -13.48
C LYS A 107 -16.44 1.17 -13.34
N ASP A 108 -16.44 1.70 -12.12
CA ASP A 108 -16.92 3.06 -11.81
C ASP A 108 -15.90 4.16 -12.08
N TYR A 109 -14.65 3.78 -12.37
CA TYR A 109 -13.55 4.70 -12.62
C TYR A 109 -13.12 4.57 -14.06
N LYS A 110 -12.87 5.70 -14.72
CA LYS A 110 -12.47 5.74 -16.13
C LYS A 110 -11.01 6.12 -16.26
N GLU A 111 -10.31 5.53 -17.22
CA GLU A 111 -8.92 5.88 -17.53
C GLU A 111 -8.79 7.27 -18.16
N THR A 112 -9.79 7.67 -18.94
CA THR A 112 -9.88 8.96 -19.60
C THR A 112 -11.23 9.62 -19.33
N SER A 113 -11.34 10.93 -19.57
CA SER A 113 -12.60 11.67 -19.42
C SER A 113 -13.63 11.39 -20.52
N ASP A 114 -13.32 10.49 -21.47
CA ASP A 114 -14.20 10.18 -22.60
C ASP A 114 -15.39 9.31 -22.17
N ALA A 115 -16.53 9.48 -22.86
CA ALA A 115 -17.75 8.73 -22.57
C ALA A 115 -17.54 7.20 -22.71
N ASP A 116 -16.77 6.79 -23.73
CA ASP A 116 -16.46 5.40 -24.05
C ASP A 116 -15.19 4.89 -23.36
N SER A 117 -14.65 5.64 -22.40
CA SER A 117 -13.41 5.26 -21.72
C SER A 117 -13.57 3.95 -20.96
N LEU A 118 -12.55 3.10 -21.07
CA LEU A 118 -12.43 1.82 -20.38
C LEU A 118 -12.37 2.04 -18.86
N GLY A 119 -12.77 1.00 -18.12
CA GLY A 119 -12.62 0.97 -16.67
C GLY A 119 -11.15 1.13 -16.27
N MET A 120 -10.89 1.82 -15.16
CA MET A 120 -9.54 2.09 -14.67
C MET A 120 -8.85 0.78 -14.32
N GLN A 121 -7.76 0.48 -15.03
CA GLN A 121 -6.96 -0.71 -14.78
C GLN A 121 -5.85 -0.40 -13.77
N MET A 122 -5.97 -0.94 -12.55
CA MET A 122 -4.93 -0.77 -11.51
C MET A 122 -3.78 -1.75 -11.67
N VAL A 123 -4.07 -2.96 -12.11
CA VAL A 123 -3.07 -4.02 -12.29
C VAL A 123 -3.11 -4.45 -13.75
N LYS A 124 -1.96 -4.38 -14.39
CA LYS A 124 -1.80 -4.76 -15.79
C LYS A 124 -0.55 -5.62 -15.92
N VAL A 125 -0.78 -6.91 -16.16
CA VAL A 125 0.27 -7.88 -16.47
C VAL A 125 0.02 -8.39 -17.88
N ASP A 126 0.84 -7.96 -18.82
CA ASP A 126 0.80 -8.36 -20.23
C ASP A 126 1.92 -9.37 -20.50
N GLY A 127 1.80 -10.60 -19.95
CA GLY A 127 2.59 -11.81 -20.26
C GLY A 127 4.14 -11.76 -20.23
N LYS A 128 4.74 -10.57 -20.19
CA LYS A 128 6.14 -10.20 -20.34
C LYS A 128 6.45 -8.90 -19.60
N GLU A 129 5.46 -8.02 -19.46
CA GLU A 129 5.58 -6.73 -18.80
C GLU A 129 4.48 -6.55 -17.75
N GLY A 130 4.83 -5.93 -16.61
CA GLY A 130 3.92 -5.69 -15.51
C GLY A 130 4.33 -6.41 -14.22
N PHE A 131 3.85 -5.88 -13.10
CA PHE A 131 4.06 -6.46 -11.78
C PHE A 131 2.72 -6.99 -11.26
N PRO A 132 2.49 -8.32 -11.28
CA PRO A 132 1.31 -8.89 -10.64
C PRO A 132 1.30 -8.52 -9.15
N LEU A 133 0.11 -8.39 -8.58
CA LEU A 133 0.00 -8.34 -7.12
C LEU A 133 0.13 -9.75 -6.58
N GLU A 134 1.32 -10.04 -6.05
CA GLU A 134 1.65 -11.31 -5.44
C GLU A 134 1.65 -11.19 -3.93
N PHE A 135 1.23 -12.25 -3.27
CA PHE A 135 1.31 -12.38 -1.83
C PHE A 135 2.26 -13.54 -1.50
N SER A 136 3.21 -13.30 -0.59
CA SER A 136 4.07 -14.34 -0.04
C SER A 136 4.18 -14.17 1.47
N TRP A 137 4.46 -15.27 2.16
CA TRP A 137 4.69 -15.25 3.60
C TRP A 137 6.19 -15.03 3.92
N GLY A 138 6.96 -14.52 2.96
CA GLY A 138 8.42 -14.42 3.07
C GLY A 138 9.09 -15.79 2.89
N SER A 139 10.07 -16.12 3.74
CA SER A 139 10.83 -17.37 3.62
C SER A 139 10.03 -18.63 3.95
N VAL A 140 8.86 -18.51 4.58
CA VAL A 140 8.03 -19.67 4.96
C VAL A 140 7.15 -20.17 3.81
N ALA A 141 6.85 -19.33 2.82
CA ALA A 141 6.18 -19.72 1.58
C ALA A 141 6.47 -18.65 0.49
N PRO A 142 7.27 -18.99 -0.54
CA PRO A 142 7.57 -18.06 -1.62
C PRO A 142 6.32 -17.73 -2.45
N ALA A 143 6.38 -16.61 -3.18
CA ALA A 143 5.36 -16.25 -4.17
C ALA A 143 5.32 -17.30 -5.31
N ALA A 144 4.21 -17.33 -6.07
CA ALA A 144 4.00 -18.23 -7.21
C ALA A 144 4.12 -19.73 -6.86
N THR A 145 3.22 -20.21 -6.01
CA THR A 145 3.15 -21.64 -5.65
C THR A 145 1.87 -22.27 -6.18
N PHE A 146 1.88 -22.69 -7.45
CA PHE A 146 0.91 -23.62 -8.06
C PHE A 146 0.97 -25.07 -7.48
N TYR A 147 1.39 -25.16 -6.21
CA TYR A 147 1.56 -26.30 -5.32
C TYR A 147 2.78 -27.20 -5.53
N ASP A 148 3.83 -27.00 -4.74
CA ASP A 148 4.44 -28.07 -3.93
C ASP A 148 4.76 -27.41 -2.58
N ALA A 149 4.41 -28.08 -1.48
CA ALA A 149 4.66 -27.63 -0.12
C ALA A 149 5.81 -28.45 0.49
N ALA A 150 6.94 -28.53 -0.22
CA ALA A 150 8.14 -29.16 0.29
C ALA A 150 9.41 -28.57 -0.34
N GLY A 151 10.25 -27.98 0.50
CA GLY A 151 11.61 -27.54 0.16
C GLY A 151 12.08 -26.38 1.01
#